data_AF-X0WAS5-F1
#
_entry.id   AF-X0WAS5-F1
#
_cell.length_a   1.000
_cell.length_b   1.000
_cell.length_c   1.000
_cell.angle_alpha   90.00
_cell.angle_beta   90.00
_cell.angle_gamma   90.00
#
_symmetry.space_group_name_H-M   'P 1'
#
loop_
_entity.id
_entity.type
_entity.pdbx_description
1 polymer ?
#
loop_
_entity_poly.entity_id
_entity_poly.type
_entity_poly.pdbx_seq_one_letter_code
_entity_poly.pdbx_strand_id
1 'polypeptide(L)'
;VVSGAVVGATYPDEARRLREIMPQQIFLVPGYGAQGASADDCAAAFKPDGTGAIVNASRSVIYAYRREEYAGMDWKKAIETAAKKFADDIRQACSLK
;
A
#
# COMPACT_ATOMS: atom_id res chain seq x y z
N VAL A 1 -16.10 -19.88 -6.50
CA VAL A 1 -14.82 -19.33 -7.01
C VAL A 1 -14.56 -18.03 -6.28
N VAL A 2 -13.37 -17.84 -5.71
CA VAL A 2 -12.97 -16.55 -5.11
C VAL A 2 -12.26 -15.77 -6.20
N SER A 3 -12.84 -14.64 -6.62
CA SER A 3 -12.22 -13.72 -7.58
C SER A 3 -11.71 -12.48 -6.86
N GLY A 4 -10.47 -12.08 -7.15
CA GLY A 4 -9.90 -10.79 -6.71
C GLY A 4 -9.73 -9.84 -7.90
N ALA A 5 -9.38 -8.58 -7.62
CA ALA A 5 -9.08 -7.58 -8.64
C ALA A 5 -7.72 -6.92 -8.38
N VAL A 6 -7.02 -6.52 -9.43
CA VAL A 6 -5.84 -5.65 -9.33
C VAL A 6 -6.31 -4.22 -9.57
N VAL A 7 -6.12 -3.34 -8.60
CA VAL A 7 -6.60 -1.96 -8.64
C VAL A 7 -5.42 -1.03 -8.35
N GLY A 8 -5.01 -0.24 -9.34
CA GLY A 8 -3.88 0.66 -9.20
C GLY A 8 -4.14 1.76 -8.17
N ALA A 9 -3.13 2.06 -7.33
CA ALA A 9 -3.23 3.09 -6.31
C ALA A 9 -3.33 4.52 -6.85
N THR A 10 -3.05 4.76 -8.13
CA THR A 10 -2.94 6.12 -8.72
C THR A 10 -4.29 6.74 -9.13
N TYR A 11 -5.40 5.99 -9.05
CA TYR A 11 -6.73 6.43 -9.47
C TYR A 11 -7.76 6.19 -8.35
N PRO A 12 -7.79 7.03 -7.29
CA PRO A 12 -8.62 6.79 -6.11
C PRO A 12 -10.12 6.81 -6.41
N ASP A 13 -10.59 7.61 -7.36
CA ASP A 13 -12.01 7.66 -7.74
C ASP A 13 -12.47 6.35 -8.41
N GLU A 14 -11.62 5.77 -9.26
CA GLU A 14 -11.88 4.46 -9.87
C GLU A 14 -11.85 3.34 -8.81
N ALA A 15 -10.91 3.41 -7.87
CA ALA A 15 -10.83 2.45 -6.77
C ALA A 15 -12.11 2.45 -5.90
N ARG A 16 -12.66 3.63 -5.57
CA ARG A 16 -13.94 3.74 -4.84
C ARG A 16 -15.09 3.14 -5.62
N ARG A 17 -15.18 3.43 -6.92
CA ARG A 17 -16.25 2.87 -7.77
C ARG A 17 -16.14 1.35 -7.92
N LEU A 18 -14.93 0.82 -8.04
CA LEU A 18 -14.70 -0.62 -8.05
C LEU A 18 -15.06 -1.25 -6.70
N ARG A 19 -14.80 -0.56 -5.59
CA ARG A 19 -15.18 -1.02 -4.25
C ARG A 19 -16.70 -1.11 -4.07
N GLU A 20 -17.46 -0.19 -4.66
CA GLU A 20 -18.94 -0.25 -4.70
C GLU A 20 -19.44 -1.45 -5.52
N ILE A 21 -18.83 -1.71 -6.68
CA ILE A 21 -19.22 -2.81 -7.59
C ILE A 21 -18.80 -4.19 -7.02
N MET A 22 -17.67 -4.26 -6.33
CA MET A 22 -17.06 -5.48 -5.80
C MET A 22 -16.83 -5.37 -4.28
N PRO A 23 -17.91 -5.32 -3.48
CA PRO A 23 -17.81 -5.03 -2.05
C PRO A 23 -17.15 -6.14 -1.23
N GLN A 24 -17.12 -7.38 -1.75
CA GLN A 24 -16.60 -8.53 -0.99
C GLN A 24 -15.18 -8.95 -1.41
N GLN A 25 -14.75 -8.59 -2.62
CA GLN A 25 -13.51 -9.05 -3.23
C GLN A 25 -12.27 -8.40 -2.63
N ILE A 26 -11.18 -9.14 -2.63
CA ILE A 26 -9.86 -8.64 -2.24
C ILE A 26 -9.25 -7.87 -3.41
N PHE A 27 -8.77 -6.66 -3.15
CA PHE A 27 -8.03 -5.86 -4.12
C PHE A 27 -6.53 -5.98 -3.87
N LEU A 28 -5.77 -6.32 -4.91
CA LEU A 28 -4.32 -6.16 -4.91
C LEU A 28 -4.02 -4.75 -5.40
N VAL A 29 -3.32 -3.96 -4.57
CA VAL A 29 -3.06 -2.53 -4.82
C VAL A 29 -1.56 -2.32 -5.05
N PRO A 30 -1.09 -2.37 -6.31
CA PRO A 30 0.28 -2.02 -6.63
C PRO A 30 0.45 -0.49 -6.72
N GLY A 31 1.68 -0.03 -6.48
CA GLY A 31 2.08 1.34 -6.82
C GLY A 31 2.56 2.20 -5.65
N TYR A 32 2.48 1.69 -4.41
CA TYR A 32 2.97 2.41 -3.23
C TYR A 32 4.45 2.82 -3.37
N GLY A 33 4.71 4.12 -3.23
CA GLY A 33 6.04 4.72 -3.24
C GLY A 33 6.73 4.82 -4.60
N ALA A 34 6.73 3.75 -5.41
CA ALA A 34 7.49 3.70 -6.66
C ALA A 34 6.77 4.30 -7.88
N GLN A 35 5.43 4.40 -7.83
CA GLN A 35 4.62 5.02 -8.89
C GLN A 35 4.04 6.38 -8.44
N GLY A 36 4.54 6.92 -7.32
CA GLY A 36 4.09 8.20 -6.77
C GLY A 36 2.80 8.12 -5.95
N ALA A 37 2.18 6.94 -5.82
CA ALA A 37 1.00 6.78 -4.96
C ALA A 37 1.39 6.81 -3.48
N SER A 38 0.65 7.63 -2.72
CA SER A 38 0.73 7.74 -1.28
C SER A 38 -0.09 6.65 -0.58
N ALA A 39 0.03 6.56 0.75
CA ALA A 39 -0.82 5.69 1.54
C ALA A 39 -2.30 6.10 1.47
N ASP A 40 -2.56 7.41 1.42
CA ASP A 40 -3.92 7.97 1.33
C ASP A 40 -4.60 7.60 0.01
N ASP A 41 -3.85 7.56 -1.09
CA ASP A 41 -4.38 7.12 -2.38
C ASP A 41 -4.78 5.64 -2.35
N CYS A 42 -4.07 4.82 -1.57
CA CYS A 42 -4.40 3.40 -1.38
C CYS A 42 -5.65 3.20 -0.51
N ALA A 43 -5.99 4.15 0.38
CA ALA A 43 -7.12 4.04 1.30
C ALA A 43 -8.45 3.85 0.57
N ALA A 44 -8.60 4.44 -0.62
CA ALA A 44 -9.77 4.30 -1.47
C ALA A 44 -10.08 2.84 -1.90
N ALA A 45 -9.07 1.97 -1.89
CA ALA A 45 -9.23 0.56 -2.23
C ALA A 45 -9.72 -0.29 -1.05
N PHE A 46 -9.63 0.19 0.19
CA PHE A 46 -10.04 -0.56 1.38
C PHE A 46 -11.56 -0.49 1.60
N LYS A 47 -12.06 -1.45 2.38
CA LYS A 47 -13.40 -1.41 2.94
C LYS A 47 -13.43 -0.42 4.13
N PRO A 48 -14.62 0.02 4.57
CA PRO A 48 -14.75 0.89 5.75
C PRO A 48 -14.18 0.31 7.05
N ASP A 49 -14.04 -1.02 7.14
CA ASP A 49 -13.43 -1.72 8.27
C ASP A 49 -11.89 -1.86 8.16
N GLY A 50 -11.29 -1.23 7.14
CA GLY A 50 -9.85 -1.30 6.87
C GLY A 50 -9.38 -2.65 6.32
N THR A 51 -10.29 -3.53 5.88
CA THR A 51 -9.96 -4.81 5.24
C THR A 51 -10.18 -4.76 3.72
N GLY A 52 -9.98 -5.88 3.02
CA GLY A 52 -10.37 -6.04 1.62
C GLY A 52 -9.36 -5.52 0.59
N ALA A 53 -8.22 -4.99 1.01
CA ALA A 53 -7.11 -4.65 0.13
C ALA A 53 -5.77 -5.15 0.67
N ILE A 54 -4.87 -5.51 -0.26
CA ILE A 54 -3.49 -5.87 -0.02
C ILE A 54 -2.63 -4.90 -0.82
N VAL A 55 -1.91 -4.02 -0.13
CA VAL A 55 -1.02 -3.06 -0.78
C VAL A 55 0.35 -3.68 -1.00
N ASN A 56 0.87 -3.59 -2.23
CA ASN A 56 2.19 -4.10 -2.57
C ASN A 56 3.24 -2.98 -2.57
N ALA A 57 4.30 -3.16 -1.79
CA ALA A 57 5.51 -2.36 -1.80
C ALA A 57 6.72 -3.26 -2.02
N SER A 58 7.40 -3.10 -3.16
CA SER A 58 8.56 -3.93 -3.54
C SER A 58 9.86 -3.13 -3.51
N ARG A 59 10.13 -2.32 -4.55
CA ARG A 59 11.40 -1.58 -4.69
C ARG A 59 11.67 -0.59 -3.56
N SER A 60 10.63 0.05 -3.03
CA SER A 60 10.72 0.99 -1.91
C SER A 60 11.21 0.34 -0.62
N VAL A 61 10.95 -0.96 -0.43
CA VAL A 61 11.38 -1.74 0.74
C VAL A 61 12.68 -2.48 0.46
N ILE A 62 12.73 -3.28 -0.62
CA ILE A 62 13.87 -4.15 -0.96
C ILE A 62 15.16 -3.32 -1.17
N TYR A 63 15.05 -2.15 -1.79
CA TYR A 63 16.20 -1.29 -2.08
C TYR A 63 16.30 -0.07 -1.14
N ALA A 64 15.64 -0.13 0.03
CA ALA A 64 15.66 0.96 1.02
C ALA A 64 17.10 1.39 1.37
N TYR A 65 18.01 0.43 1.54
CA TYR A 65 19.43 0.69 1.87
C TYR A 65 20.19 1.55 0.83
N ARG A 66 19.64 1.77 -0.37
CA ARG A 66 20.22 2.64 -1.40
C ARG A 66 19.69 4.07 -1.35
N ARG A 67 18.69 4.37 -0.53
CA ARG A 67 18.09 5.70 -0.42
C ARG A 67 18.80 6.49 0.66
N GLU A 68 18.95 7.79 0.43
CA GLU A 68 19.61 8.73 1.35
C GLU A 68 18.94 8.76 2.74
N GLU A 69 17.61 8.59 2.79
CA GLU A 69 16.82 8.47 4.03
C GLU A 69 17.34 7.39 5.00
N TYR A 70 17.98 6.34 4.48
CA TYR A 70 18.51 5.22 5.27
C TYR A 70 20.04 5.16 5.26
N ALA A 71 20.71 6.24 4.86
CA ALA A 71 22.16 6.32 4.85
C ALA A 71 22.74 6.06 6.25
N GLY A 72 23.81 5.26 6.32
CA GLY A 72 24.46 4.88 7.57
C GLY A 72 23.82 3.72 8.32
N MET A 73 22.71 3.15 7.83
CA MET A 73 22.14 1.91 8.37
C MET A 73 22.73 0.67 7.68
N ASP A 74 22.83 -0.45 8.41
CA ASP A 74 23.02 -1.76 7.79
C ASP A 74 21.83 -2.07 6.86
N TRP A 75 22.09 -2.79 5.77
CA TRP A 75 21.08 -3.06 4.75
C TRP A 75 19.85 -3.81 5.30
N LYS A 76 20.02 -4.71 6.27
CA LYS A 76 18.88 -5.41 6.90
C LYS A 76 18.03 -4.44 7.69
N LYS A 77 18.67 -3.55 8.45
CA LYS A 77 17.99 -2.55 9.27
C LYS A 77 17.26 -1.52 8.42
N ALA A 78 17.84 -1.11 7.29
CA ALA A 78 17.18 -0.24 6.33
C ALA A 78 15.91 -0.88 5.75
N ILE A 79 15.97 -2.15 5.32
CA ILE A 79 14.81 -2.90 4.80
C ILE A 79 13.73 -3.05 5.89
N GLU A 80 14.10 -3.45 7.09
CA GLU A 80 13.18 -3.60 8.22
C GLU A 80 12.48 -2.27 8.55
N THR A 81 13.25 -1.18 8.59
CA THR A 81 12.73 0.16 8.89
C THR A 81 11.77 0.64 7.81
N ALA A 82 12.12 0.46 6.53
CA ALA A 82 11.24 0.78 5.41
C ALA A 82 9.96 -0.06 5.39
N ALA A 83 10.04 -1.35 5.75
CA ALA A 83 8.88 -2.23 5.84
C ALA A 83 7.93 -1.80 6.98
N LYS A 84 8.47 -1.45 8.15
CA LYS A 84 7.68 -0.92 9.27
C LYS A 84 7.03 0.41 8.91
N LYS A 85 7.81 1.33 8.34
CA LYS A 85 7.30 2.62 7.86
C LYS A 85 6.16 2.44 6.86
N PHE A 86 6.33 1.57 5.86
CA PHE A 86 5.26 1.25 4.92
C PHE A 86 3.99 0.74 5.63
N ALA A 87 4.12 -0.20 6.56
CA ALA A 87 2.97 -0.73 7.29
C ALA A 87 2.27 0.36 8.13
N ASP A 88 3.05 1.24 8.78
CA ASP A 88 2.53 2.33 9.60
C ASP A 88 1.81 3.39 8.73
N ASP A 89 2.39 3.77 7.60
CA ASP A 89 1.79 4.71 6.64
C ASP A 89 0.42 4.19 6.15
N ILE A 90 0.30 2.89 5.81
CA ILE A 90 -0.97 2.28 5.39
C ILE A 90 -1.98 2.21 6.53
N ARG A 91 -1.57 1.85 7.76
CA ARG A 91 -2.48 1.81 8.92
C ARG A 91 -3.05 3.20 9.20
N GLN A 92 -2.20 4.23 9.15
CA GLN A 92 -2.61 5.60 9.37
C GLN A 92 -3.62 6.07 8.31
N ALA A 93 -3.35 5.80 7.03
CA ALA A 93 -4.25 6.15 5.94
C ALA A 93 -5.62 5.46 6.04
N CYS A 94 -5.66 4.22 6.53
CA CYS A 94 -6.91 3.47 6.70
C CYS A 94 -7.69 3.87 7.95
N SER A 95 -7.21 4.82 8.76
CA SER A 95 -7.81 5.18 10.07
C SER A 95 -8.06 3.97 10.96
N LEU A 96 -7.25 2.91 10.82
CA LEU A 96 -7.27 1.74 11.68
C LEU A 96 -6.73 2.18 13.06
N LYS A 97 -7.64 2.63 13.93
CA LYS A 97 -7.37 2.77 15.37
C LYS A 97 -7.19 1.40 16.01
#